data_AF-A0A0A5HY21-F1
#
_entry.id   AF-A0A0A5HY21-F1
#
_cell.length_a   1.000
_cell.length_b   1.000
_cell.length_c   1.000
_cell.angle_alpha   90.00
_cell.angle_beta   90.00
_cell.angle_gamma   90.00
#
_symmetry.space_group_name_H-M   'P 1'
#
loop_
_entity.id
_entity.type
_entity.pdbx_description
1 polymer ?
#
loop_
_entity_poly.entity_id
_entity_poly.type
_entity_poly.pdbx_seq_one_letter_code
_entity_poly.pdbx_strand_id
1 'polypeptide(L)'
;MAKNVSQESIQYVNDFFKVSNAINDYLIKTSPRDSFWEARTCTTIVIINQYDEEKTYDLPAVAELTGTSQQTVRNFFSVYCCVDNCYPLLVGQEVNTGWVTVADKIFVEFHHPAERHRTTSFGIEALAALFEVTKQDQDWSFEHLVQEELSS
;
A
#
# COMPACT_ATOMS: atom_id res chain seq x y z
N MET A 1 23.72 9.02 -3.10
CA MET A 1 23.12 10.22 -3.72
C MET A 1 21.66 10.21 -3.33
N ALA A 2 21.13 11.27 -2.71
CA ALA A 2 19.69 11.40 -2.59
C ALA A 2 19.15 11.65 -4.01
N LYS A 3 18.47 10.67 -4.60
CA LYS A 3 17.66 10.92 -5.81
C LYS A 3 16.64 11.99 -5.39
N ASN A 4 16.55 13.10 -6.12
CA ASN A 4 15.48 14.08 -5.89
C ASN A 4 14.16 13.35 -6.15
N VAL A 5 13.40 13.10 -5.10
CA VAL A 5 12.06 12.53 -5.18
C VAL A 5 11.16 13.55 -5.86
N SER A 6 10.41 13.14 -6.88
CA SER A 6 9.50 14.06 -7.57
C SER A 6 8.30 14.42 -6.67
N GLN A 7 7.77 15.63 -6.85
CA GLN A 7 6.52 16.05 -6.18
C GLN A 7 5.35 15.13 -6.56
N GLU A 8 5.39 14.54 -7.74
CA GLU A 8 4.43 13.55 -8.18
C GLU A 8 4.50 12.28 -7.31
N SER A 9 5.69 11.70 -7.12
CA SER A 9 5.87 10.52 -6.25
C SER A 9 5.47 10.80 -4.80
N ILE A 10 5.74 12.00 -4.30
CA ILE A 10 5.26 12.44 -2.97
C ILE A 10 3.72 12.46 -2.95
N GLN A 11 3.07 12.99 -3.99
CA GLN A 11 1.61 13.02 -4.08
C GLN A 11 0.99 11.62 -4.10
N TYR A 12 1.58 10.69 -4.85
CA TYR A 12 1.13 9.30 -4.88
C TYR A 12 1.16 8.65 -3.49
N VAL A 13 2.24 8.89 -2.74
CA VAL A 13 2.38 8.34 -1.38
C VAL A 13 1.44 9.03 -0.39
N ASN A 14 1.19 10.33 -0.54
CA ASN A 14 0.16 11.02 0.25
C ASN A 14 -1.24 10.44 -0.02
N ASP A 15 -1.58 10.17 -1.28
CA ASP A 15 -2.85 9.55 -1.65
C ASP A 15 -2.97 8.13 -1.09
N PHE A 16 -1.86 7.37 -1.10
CA PHE A 16 -1.78 6.06 -0.48
C PHE A 16 -2.11 6.10 1.02
N PHE A 17 -1.50 7.01 1.79
CA PHE A 17 -1.81 7.13 3.21
C PHE A 17 -3.22 7.65 3.46
N LYS A 18 -3.71 8.57 2.61
CA LYS A 18 -5.08 9.07 2.71
C LYS A 18 -6.12 7.95 2.58
N VAL A 19 -5.97 7.07 1.59
CA VAL A 19 -6.88 5.93 1.38
C VAL A 19 -6.70 4.89 2.49
N SER A 20 -5.46 4.53 2.82
CA SER A 20 -5.16 3.55 3.88
C SER A 20 -5.72 3.96 5.24
N ASN A 21 -5.51 5.22 5.63
CA ASN A 21 -6.01 5.76 6.91
C ASN A 21 -7.54 5.82 6.93
N ALA A 22 -8.19 6.15 5.81
CA ALA A 22 -9.65 6.13 5.73
C ALA A 22 -10.22 4.71 5.88
N ILE A 23 -9.58 3.68 5.31
CA ILE A 23 -9.98 2.28 5.49
C ILE A 23 -9.73 1.84 6.94
N ASN A 24 -8.59 2.19 7.54
CA ASN A 24 -8.30 1.91 8.95
C ASN A 24 -9.34 2.55 9.87
N ASP A 25 -9.70 3.82 9.63
CA ASP A 25 -10.73 4.54 10.38
C ASP A 25 -12.11 3.90 10.23
N TYR A 26 -12.44 3.41 9.03
CA TYR A 26 -13.66 2.66 8.78
C TYR A 26 -13.70 1.38 9.63
N LEU A 27 -12.64 0.56 9.56
CA LEU A 27 -12.52 -0.66 10.36
C LEU A 27 -12.65 -0.41 11.87
N ILE A 28 -11.97 0.61 12.39
CA ILE A 28 -12.04 0.98 13.81
C ILE A 28 -13.48 1.32 14.22
N LYS A 29 -14.26 1.94 13.33
CA LYS A 29 -15.65 2.36 13.61
C LYS A 29 -16.66 1.23 13.48
N THR A 30 -16.43 0.28 12.57
CA THR A 30 -17.47 -0.70 12.18
C THR A 30 -17.23 -2.10 12.72
N SER A 31 -16.02 -2.43 13.18
CA SER A 31 -15.65 -3.82 13.41
C SER A 31 -15.24 -4.19 14.85
N PRO A 32 -15.46 -5.46 15.26
CA PRO A 32 -14.86 -6.05 16.46
C PRO A 32 -13.32 -6.24 16.30
N ARG A 33 -12.65 -6.67 17.39
CA ARG A 33 -11.20 -6.96 17.38
C ARG A 33 -10.84 -7.91 16.22
N ASP A 34 -9.62 -7.74 15.69
CA ASP A 34 -9.00 -8.59 14.65
C ASP A 34 -9.51 -8.40 13.20
N SER A 35 -10.19 -7.30 12.89
CA SER A 35 -10.52 -6.95 11.50
C SER A 35 -9.33 -6.35 10.76
N PHE A 36 -9.20 -6.67 9.48
CA PHE A 36 -8.09 -6.23 8.63
C PHE A 36 -8.58 -5.95 7.21
N TRP A 37 -7.72 -5.29 6.44
CA TRP A 37 -7.92 -5.12 5.01
C TRP A 37 -6.67 -5.51 4.25
N GLU A 38 -6.87 -6.03 3.04
CA GLU A 38 -5.82 -6.25 2.05
C GLU A 38 -6.27 -5.63 0.73
N ALA A 39 -5.32 -5.20 -0.09
CA ALA A 39 -5.62 -4.76 -1.45
C ALA A 39 -5.05 -5.78 -2.44
N ARG A 40 -5.87 -6.17 -3.43
CA ARG A 40 -5.39 -6.96 -4.56
C ARG A 40 -5.23 -6.02 -5.73
N THR A 41 -3.98 -5.71 -6.04
CA THR A 41 -3.59 -4.77 -7.09
C THR A 41 -4.01 -5.29 -8.46
N CYS A 42 -3.88 -6.60 -8.63
CA CYS A 42 -4.43 -7.51 -9.61
C CYS A 42 -5.82 -7.15 -10.14
N THR A 43 -6.79 -7.12 -9.22
CA THR A 43 -8.20 -6.86 -9.53
C THR A 43 -8.63 -5.46 -9.14
N THR A 44 -7.69 -4.62 -8.65
CA THR A 44 -7.94 -3.27 -8.13
C THR A 44 -9.08 -3.24 -7.11
N ILE A 45 -9.10 -4.27 -6.26
CA ILE A 45 -10.08 -4.38 -5.19
C ILE A 45 -9.42 -4.23 -3.83
N VAL A 46 -10.18 -3.71 -2.88
CA VAL A 46 -9.87 -3.82 -1.46
C VAL A 46 -10.80 -4.87 -0.86
N ILE A 47 -10.22 -5.80 -0.13
CA ILE A 47 -10.95 -6.79 0.65
C ILE A 47 -10.90 -6.34 2.10
N ILE A 48 -12.07 -6.17 2.71
CA ILE A 48 -12.20 -5.85 4.13
C ILE A 48 -12.81 -7.07 4.80
N ASN A 49 -12.06 -7.65 5.74
CA ASN A 49 -12.48 -8.79 6.53
C ASN A 49 -12.83 -8.32 7.95
N GLN A 50 -14.09 -8.54 8.33
CA GLN A 50 -14.67 -8.14 9.61
C GLN A 50 -14.98 -9.35 10.49
N TYR A 51 -14.10 -10.36 10.51
CA TYR A 51 -14.22 -11.62 11.25
C TYR A 51 -15.31 -12.59 10.73
N ASP A 52 -16.58 -12.17 10.74
CA ASP A 52 -17.73 -12.98 10.29
C ASP A 52 -18.19 -12.63 8.87
N GLU A 53 -17.75 -11.47 8.35
CA GLU A 53 -18.10 -10.99 7.01
C GLU A 53 -16.84 -10.56 6.24
N GLU A 54 -16.76 -10.96 4.97
CA GLU A 54 -15.76 -10.49 4.02
C GLU A 54 -16.46 -9.70 2.91
N LYS A 55 -16.01 -8.47 2.66
CA LYS A 55 -16.54 -7.61 1.61
C LYS A 55 -15.43 -7.20 0.66
N THR A 56 -15.74 -7.25 -0.64
CA THR A 56 -14.86 -6.79 -1.71
C THR A 56 -15.38 -5.46 -2.25
N TYR A 57 -14.47 -4.49 -2.37
CA TYR A 57 -14.75 -3.15 -2.88
C TYR A 57 -13.93 -2.93 -4.14
N ASP A 58 -14.60 -2.66 -5.26
CA ASP A 58 -13.93 -2.19 -6.47
C ASP A 58 -13.50 -0.73 -6.35
N LEU A 59 -12.79 -0.22 -7.34
CA LEU A 59 -12.23 1.13 -7.34
C LEU A 59 -13.30 2.23 -7.06
N PRO A 60 -14.47 2.26 -7.73
CA PRO A 60 -15.55 3.18 -7.36
C PRO A 60 -16.02 3.04 -5.91
N ALA A 61 -16.21 1.81 -5.43
CA ALA A 61 -16.67 1.56 -4.07
C ALA A 61 -15.64 1.98 -3.01
N VAL A 62 -14.34 1.80 -3.27
CA VAL A 62 -13.27 2.30 -2.39
C VAL A 62 -13.25 3.83 -2.36
N ALA A 63 -13.44 4.49 -3.51
CA ALA A 63 -13.51 5.95 -3.57
C ALA A 63 -14.67 6.50 -2.75
N GLU A 64 -15.85 5.86 -2.85
CA GLU A 64 -17.03 6.20 -2.04
C GLU A 64 -16.78 5.96 -0.55
N LEU A 65 -16.30 4.76 -0.19
CA LEU A 65 -16.01 4.36 1.20
C LEU A 65 -15.06 5.34 1.89
N THR A 66 -14.02 5.78 1.18
CA THR A 66 -12.98 6.65 1.71
C THR A 66 -13.27 8.14 1.56
N GLY A 67 -14.35 8.51 0.86
CA GLY A 67 -14.65 9.91 0.52
C GLY A 67 -13.56 10.57 -0.33
N THR A 68 -12.89 9.78 -1.18
CA THR A 68 -11.79 10.25 -2.05
C THR A 68 -12.17 10.17 -3.53
N SER A 69 -11.30 10.71 -4.40
CA SER A 69 -11.51 10.59 -5.84
C SER A 69 -11.02 9.24 -6.35
N GLN A 70 -11.61 8.75 -7.44
CA GLN A 70 -11.11 7.56 -8.12
C GLN A 70 -9.63 7.68 -8.52
N GLN A 71 -9.15 8.88 -8.88
CA GLN A 71 -7.73 9.12 -9.15
C GLN A 71 -6.85 8.89 -7.91
N THR A 72 -7.30 9.39 -6.75
CA THR A 72 -6.63 9.14 -5.46
C THR A 72 -6.53 7.64 -5.17
N VAL A 73 -7.59 6.88 -5.45
CA VAL A 73 -7.61 5.41 -5.27
C VAL A 73 -6.65 4.71 -6.26
N ARG A 74 -6.54 5.17 -7.51
CA ARG A 74 -5.54 4.64 -8.47
C ARG A 74 -4.11 4.86 -8.00
N ASN A 75 -3.84 6.06 -7.47
CA ASN A 75 -2.53 6.39 -6.91
C ASN A 75 -2.22 5.48 -5.70
N PHE A 76 -3.22 5.24 -4.83
CA PHE A 76 -3.13 4.27 -3.75
C PHE A 76 -2.75 2.87 -4.23
N PHE A 77 -3.43 2.31 -5.25
CA PHE A 77 -3.09 0.97 -5.75
C PHE A 77 -1.69 0.89 -6.34
N SER A 78 -1.23 1.97 -7.01
CA SER A 78 0.12 2.04 -7.57
C SER A 78 1.19 1.93 -6.48
N VAL A 79 1.03 2.71 -5.40
CA VAL A 79 1.96 2.67 -4.26
C VAL A 79 1.81 1.38 -3.46
N TYR A 80 0.58 0.90 -3.23
CA TYR A 80 0.36 -0.36 -2.52
C TYR A 80 1.11 -1.51 -3.21
N CYS A 81 1.01 -1.61 -4.54
CA CYS A 81 1.71 -2.63 -5.30
C CYS A 81 3.24 -2.48 -5.20
N CYS A 82 3.73 -1.25 -5.32
CA CYS A 82 5.15 -0.95 -5.15
C CYS A 82 5.65 -1.35 -3.76
N VAL A 83 4.90 -1.01 -2.70
CA VAL A 83 5.26 -1.40 -1.34
C VAL A 83 5.28 -2.91 -1.26
N ASP A 84 4.20 -3.60 -1.60
CA ASP A 84 4.05 -5.05 -1.41
C ASP A 84 5.13 -5.88 -2.12
N ASN A 85 5.61 -5.42 -3.27
CA ASN A 85 6.66 -6.08 -4.04
C ASN A 85 8.08 -5.63 -3.68
N CYS A 86 8.26 -4.42 -3.13
CA CYS A 86 9.59 -3.82 -3.01
C CYS A 86 9.97 -3.38 -1.59
N TYR A 87 9.10 -3.52 -0.58
CA TYR A 87 9.43 -3.24 0.81
C TYR A 87 10.63 -4.04 1.35
N PRO A 88 10.97 -5.26 0.87
CA PRO A 88 12.17 -5.95 1.32
C PRO A 88 13.45 -5.16 1.02
N LEU A 89 13.48 -4.33 -0.03
CA LEU A 89 14.59 -3.43 -0.33
C LEU A 89 14.77 -2.35 0.74
N LEU A 90 13.68 -1.92 1.39
CA LEU A 90 13.74 -0.90 2.46
C LEU A 90 14.37 -1.42 3.74
N VAL A 91 14.15 -2.70 4.05
CA VAL A 91 14.67 -3.37 5.26
C VAL A 91 15.90 -4.24 5.00
N GLY A 92 16.34 -4.36 3.73
CA GLY A 92 17.50 -5.15 3.34
C GLY A 92 17.33 -6.65 3.55
N GLN A 93 16.12 -7.17 3.29
CA GLN A 93 15.81 -8.60 3.47
C GLN A 93 15.38 -9.25 2.15
N GLU A 94 15.57 -10.57 2.03
CA GLU A 94 15.16 -11.34 0.84
C GLU A 94 13.73 -11.89 0.94
N VAL A 95 13.15 -11.91 2.14
CA VAL A 95 11.88 -12.59 2.43
C VAL A 95 10.80 -11.58 2.81
N ASN A 96 9.61 -11.76 2.23
CA ASN A 96 8.42 -11.02 2.59
C ASN A 96 7.89 -11.44 3.98
N THR A 97 7.69 -10.47 4.86
CA THR A 97 7.24 -10.61 6.24
C THR A 97 5.88 -9.99 6.52
N GLY A 98 5.39 -9.19 5.59
CA GLY A 98 4.21 -8.36 5.75
C GLY A 98 4.56 -6.96 6.26
N TRP A 99 3.62 -6.05 6.01
CA TRP A 99 3.70 -4.66 6.43
C TRP A 99 2.29 -4.17 6.76
N VAL A 100 2.20 -3.16 7.61
CA VAL A 100 0.92 -2.52 7.97
C VAL A 100 1.04 -1.01 7.90
N THR A 101 -0.06 -0.32 7.64
CA THR A 101 -0.11 1.15 7.73
C THR A 101 -0.57 1.59 9.11
N VAL A 102 0.13 2.56 9.70
CA VAL A 102 -0.35 3.27 10.90
C VAL A 102 0.01 4.74 10.74
N ALA A 103 -1.02 5.59 10.57
CA ALA A 103 -0.87 6.98 10.16
C ALA A 103 -0.03 7.08 8.87
N ASP A 104 0.85 8.08 8.75
CA ASP A 104 1.64 8.33 7.54
C ASP A 104 2.95 7.52 7.49
N LYS A 105 2.89 6.28 7.99
CA LYS A 105 4.02 5.34 7.99
C LYS A 105 3.55 3.92 7.69
N ILE A 106 4.40 3.18 6.98
CA ILE A 106 4.34 1.72 7.00
C ILE A 106 5.23 1.19 8.11
N PHE A 107 4.83 0.09 8.74
CA PHE A 107 5.60 -0.68 9.71
C PHE A 107 5.86 -2.05 9.12
N VAL A 108 7.13 -2.44 9.08
CA VAL A 108 7.60 -3.72 8.51
C VAL A 108 8.17 -4.56 9.64
N GLU A 109 7.73 -5.81 9.73
CA GLU A 109 8.29 -6.81 10.64
C GLU A 109 9.49 -7.53 10.00
N PHE A 110 10.43 -8.04 10.80
CA PHE A 110 11.61 -8.74 10.28
C PHE A 110 11.42 -10.26 10.39
N HIS A 111 11.76 -11.00 9.33
CA HIS A 111 11.58 -12.46 9.26
C HIS A 111 12.57 -13.16 10.19
N HIS A 112 13.78 -12.61 10.30
CA HIS A 112 14.87 -13.27 10.97
C HIS A 112 14.58 -13.40 12.47
N PRO A 113 14.62 -14.61 13.06
CA PRO A 113 14.25 -14.82 14.47
C PRO A 113 15.02 -13.94 15.47
N ALA A 114 16.29 -13.62 15.16
CA ALA A 114 17.11 -12.73 15.98
C ALA A 114 16.70 -11.25 15.89
N GLU A 115 15.93 -10.87 14.87
CA GLU A 115 15.50 -9.51 14.59
C GLU A 115 13.97 -9.35 14.65
N ARG A 116 13.21 -10.40 14.99
CA ARG A 116 11.74 -10.35 15.06
C ARG A 116 11.19 -9.24 15.99
N HIS A 117 11.99 -8.79 16.95
CA HIS A 117 11.63 -7.69 17.86
C HIS A 117 11.86 -6.30 17.25
N ARG A 118 12.50 -6.21 16.09
CA ARG A 118 12.76 -4.97 15.38
C ARG A 118 11.56 -4.74 14.48
N THR A 119 10.88 -3.62 14.70
CA THR A 119 9.94 -3.06 13.73
C THR A 119 10.59 -1.81 13.17
N THR A 120 10.70 -1.71 11.86
CA THR A 120 11.17 -0.48 11.21
C THR A 120 9.99 0.20 10.55
N SER A 121 9.96 1.53 10.62
CA SER A 121 8.90 2.33 10.02
C SER A 121 9.43 3.24 8.91
N PHE A 122 8.70 3.34 7.81
CA PHE A 122 9.05 4.19 6.67
C PHE A 122 7.92 5.18 6.41
N GLY A 123 8.26 6.47 6.35
CA GLY A 123 7.31 7.54 6.04
C GLY A 123 7.34 7.95 4.58
N ILE A 124 6.63 9.04 4.28
CA ILE A 124 6.37 9.53 2.92
C ILE A 124 7.63 9.61 2.05
N GLU A 125 8.69 10.26 2.52
CA GLU A 125 9.92 10.45 1.74
C GLU A 125 10.59 9.13 1.33
N ALA A 126 10.64 8.16 2.25
CA ALA A 126 11.27 6.86 1.97
C ALA A 126 10.46 6.05 0.96
N LEU A 127 9.13 6.07 1.09
CA LEU A 127 8.24 5.40 0.14
C LEU A 127 8.24 6.08 -1.22
N ALA A 128 8.29 7.42 -1.25
CA ALA A 128 8.31 8.16 -2.49
C ALA A 128 9.63 7.96 -3.23
N ALA A 129 10.76 7.84 -2.51
CA ALA A 129 12.03 7.43 -3.11
C ALA A 129 11.99 6.01 -3.68
N LEU A 130 11.35 5.06 -2.98
CA LEU A 130 11.15 3.70 -3.49
C LEU A 130 10.28 3.70 -4.76
N PHE A 131 9.15 4.42 -4.72
CA PHE A 131 8.21 4.52 -5.83
C PHE A 131 8.80 5.23 -7.05
N GLU A 132 9.65 6.23 -6.84
CA GLU A 132 10.37 6.90 -7.92
C GLU A 132 11.31 5.92 -8.66
N VAL A 133 11.98 5.03 -7.93
CA VAL A 133 12.84 3.99 -8.52
C VAL A 133 12.01 2.99 -9.33
N THR A 134 10.88 2.53 -8.81
CA THR A 134 10.03 1.57 -9.53
C THR A 134 9.39 2.17 -10.79
N LYS A 135 8.95 3.43 -10.74
CA LYS A 135 8.49 4.17 -11.93
C LYS A 135 9.57 4.27 -13.01
N GLN A 136 10.80 4.60 -12.63
CA GLN A 136 11.90 4.84 -13.57
C GLN A 136 12.46 3.55 -14.18
N ASP A 137 12.58 2.49 -13.38
CA ASP A 137 13.31 1.29 -13.78
C ASP A 137 12.39 0.19 -14.35
N GLN A 138 11.07 0.26 -14.10
CA GLN A 138 10.09 -0.76 -14.49
C GLN A 138 8.87 -0.21 -15.24
N ASP A 139 8.91 1.06 -15.66
CA ASP A 139 7.79 1.74 -16.34
C ASP A 139 6.46 1.64 -15.55
N TRP A 140 6.56 1.53 -14.23
CA TRP A 140 5.46 1.16 -13.36
C TRP A 140 4.34 2.21 -13.37
N SER A 141 3.14 1.81 -13.80
CA SER A 141 1.93 2.65 -13.81
C SER A 141 0.72 1.84 -13.35
N PHE A 142 -0.36 2.52 -12.95
CA PHE A 142 -1.63 1.85 -12.64
C PHE A 142 -2.12 1.02 -13.84
N GLU A 143 -2.01 1.57 -15.05
CA GLU A 143 -2.42 0.90 -16.27
C GLU A 143 -1.55 -0.33 -16.58
N HIS A 144 -0.23 -0.27 -16.36
CA HIS A 144 0.64 -1.45 -16.49
C HIS A 144 0.30 -2.53 -15.46
N LEU A 145 0.02 -2.15 -14.21
CA LEU A 145 -0.39 -3.10 -13.17
C LEU A 145 -1.64 -3.88 -13.54
N VAL A 146 -2.62 -3.22 -14.16
CA VAL A 146 -3.85 -3.88 -14.64
C VAL A 146 -3.58 -4.76 -15.87
N GLN A 147 -2.58 -4.43 -16.69
CA GLN A 147 -2.30 -5.14 -17.94
C GLN A 147 -1.43 -6.39 -17.77
N GLU A 148 -0.35 -6.35 -16.99
CA GLU A 148 0.55 -7.51 -16.81
C GLU A 148 -0.19 -8.73 -16.29
N GLU A 149 -1.22 -8.51 -15.48
CA GLU A 149 -2.09 -9.53 -14.91
C GLU A 149 -3.06 -10.20 -15.89
N LEU A 150 -3.61 -9.44 -16.85
CA LEU A 150 -4.49 -10.02 -17.89
C LEU A 150 -3.72 -10.95 -18.85
N SER A 151 -2.39 -10.89 -18.80
CA SER A 151 -1.47 -11.68 -19.61
C SER A 151 -0.83 -12.87 -18.88
N SER A 152 -1.05 -13.02 -17.57
CA SER A 152 -0.54 -14.14 -16.73
C SER A 152 -1.62 -15.16 -16.41
#